data_AF-A0A0P0L4G2-F1
#
_entry.id   AF-A0A0P0L4G2-F1
#
_cell.length_a   1.000
_cell.length_b   1.000
_cell.length_c   1.000
_cell.angle_alpha   90.00
_cell.angle_beta   90.00
_cell.angle_gamma   90.00
#
_symmetry.space_group_name_H-M   'P 1'
#
loop_
_entity.id
_entity.type
_entity.pdbx_description
1 polymer ?
#
loop_
_entity_poly.entity_id
_entity_poly.type
_entity_poly.pdbx_seq_one_letter_code
_entity_poly.pdbx_strand_id
1 'polypeptide(L)'
;MINKFYEDANINKWQGHRLLAVNEYVTQLDVSDVMLLHFSKTQTKMPCVRLSQLYDVKNNITLDLQVDSYSTGEPQMALQQNNRGQNKVKYY
;
A
#
# COMPACT_ATOMS: atom_id res chain seq x y z
N MET A 1 2.65 3.28 -15.91
CA MET A 1 3.36 2.03 -16.26
C MET A 1 2.44 0.82 -16.08
N ILE A 2 1.79 0.64 -14.92
CA ILE A 2 0.84 -0.47 -14.71
C ILE A 2 -0.40 -0.41 -15.62
N ASN A 3 -0.94 0.78 -15.91
CA ASN A 3 -2.15 0.91 -16.75
C ASN A 3 -1.94 0.35 -18.16
N LYS A 4 -0.79 0.66 -18.80
CA LYS A 4 -0.42 0.06 -20.10
C LYS A 4 -0.31 -1.46 -20.04
N PHE A 5 0.24 -2.01 -18.96
CA PHE A 5 0.26 -3.46 -18.76
C PHE A 5 -1.16 -4.04 -18.73
N TYR A 6 -2.13 -3.37 -18.08
CA TYR A 6 -3.51 -3.85 -17.99
C TYR A 6 -4.36 -3.64 -19.26
N GLU A 7 -3.98 -2.68 -20.11
CA GLU A 7 -4.61 -2.46 -21.42
C GLU A 7 -4.21 -3.55 -22.43
N ASP A 8 -2.95 -3.99 -22.40
CA ASP A 8 -2.39 -4.94 -23.37
C ASP A 8 -2.35 -6.40 -22.86
N ALA A 9 -2.37 -6.64 -21.54
CA ALA A 9 -2.23 -7.97 -20.97
C ALA A 9 -3.55 -8.72 -20.87
N ASN A 10 -3.52 -10.00 -21.23
CA ASN A 10 -4.62 -10.94 -20.97
C ASN A 10 -4.66 -11.31 -19.47
N ILE A 11 -5.27 -10.44 -18.67
CA ILE A 11 -5.34 -10.56 -17.21
C ILE A 11 -6.41 -11.54 -16.73
N ASN A 12 -6.02 -12.36 -15.75
CA ASN A 12 -6.92 -13.30 -15.09
C ASN A 12 -7.95 -12.54 -14.25
N LYS A 13 -9.23 -12.66 -14.62
CA LYS A 13 -10.37 -12.08 -13.89
C LYS A 13 -11.06 -13.15 -13.04
N TRP A 14 -11.60 -12.75 -11.90
CA TRP A 14 -12.47 -13.59 -11.07
C TRP A 14 -13.92 -13.19 -11.32
N GLN A 15 -14.71 -14.09 -11.91
CA GLN A 15 -16.10 -13.82 -12.30
C GLN A 15 -16.29 -12.54 -13.12
N GLY A 16 -15.36 -12.25 -14.04
CA GLY A 16 -15.38 -11.02 -14.86
C GLY A 16 -14.89 -9.76 -14.15
N HIS A 17 -14.60 -9.83 -12.84
CA HIS A 17 -14.08 -8.72 -12.04
C HIS A 17 -12.59 -8.87 -11.73
N ARG A 18 -11.96 -7.74 -11.41
CA ARG A 18 -10.58 -7.73 -10.91
C ARG A 18 -10.61 -7.92 -9.39
N LEU A 19 -9.96 -8.99 -8.92
CA LEU A 19 -9.86 -9.28 -7.49
C LEU A 19 -8.57 -8.66 -6.94
N LEU A 20 -8.72 -7.60 -6.17
CA LEU A 20 -7.62 -6.92 -5.49
C LEU A 20 -7.68 -7.18 -3.99
N ALA A 21 -6.52 -7.38 -3.39
CA ALA A 21 -6.37 -7.48 -1.95
C ALA A 21 -5.55 -6.30 -1.44
N VAL A 22 -5.93 -5.80 -0.26
CA VAL A 22 -5.08 -4.93 0.53
C VAL A 22 -4.52 -5.75 1.67
N ASN A 23 -3.21 -5.67 1.86
CA ASN A 23 -2.50 -6.40 2.89
C ASN A 23 -1.64 -5.43 3.69
N GLU A 24 -1.67 -5.55 5.01
CA GLU A 24 -1.00 -4.61 5.90
C GLU A 24 0.01 -5.30 6.80
N TYR A 25 1.15 -4.65 6.97
CA TYR A 25 2.27 -5.14 7.77
C TYR A 25 2.85 -4.02 8.62
N VAL A 26 3.40 -4.38 9.78
CA VAL A 26 4.20 -3.48 10.61
C VAL A 26 5.57 -4.09 10.78
N THR A 27 6.61 -3.30 10.53
CA THR A 27 8.00 -3.71 10.74
C THR A 27 8.76 -2.65 11.51
N GLN A 28 9.75 -3.11 12.26
CA GLN A 28 10.68 -2.25 12.98
C GLN A 28 11.79 -1.79 12.03
N LEU A 29 12.25 -0.57 12.23
CA LEU A 29 13.44 -0.05 11.55
C LEU A 29 14.63 -0.05 12.51
N ASP A 30 15.82 0.03 11.93
CA ASP A 30 17.03 0.26 12.71
C ASP A 30 16.94 1.59 13.47
N VAL A 31 17.44 1.58 14.71
CA VAL A 31 17.36 2.73 15.60
C VAL A 31 18.37 3.79 15.16
N SER A 32 17.85 4.96 14.79
CA SER A 32 18.61 6.20 14.61
C SER A 32 17.76 7.40 14.99
N ASP A 33 18.38 8.52 15.31
CA ASP A 33 17.66 9.74 15.72
C ASP A 33 16.67 10.22 14.65
N VAL A 34 17.05 10.10 13.37
CA VAL A 34 16.19 10.45 12.22
C VAL A 34 14.97 9.53 12.14
N MET A 35 15.17 8.23 12.33
CA MET A 35 14.08 7.24 12.29
C MET A 35 13.15 7.38 13.48
N LEU A 36 13.69 7.64 14.67
CA LEU A 36 12.88 7.94 15.85
C LEU A 36 12.04 9.20 15.62
N LEU A 37 12.64 10.28 15.10
CA LEU A 37 11.89 11.51 14.84
C LEU A 37 10.71 11.32 13.88
N HIS A 38 10.86 10.48 12.85
CA HIS A 38 9.84 10.32 11.80
C HIS A 38 8.83 9.18 12.08
N PHE A 39 9.27 8.09 12.71
CA PHE A 39 8.53 6.83 12.76
C PHE A 39 8.25 6.32 14.16
N SER A 40 8.69 7.04 15.21
CA SER A 40 8.31 6.70 16.58
C SER A 40 7.08 7.50 17.03
N LYS A 41 6.21 6.85 17.81
CA LYS A 41 5.22 7.57 18.60
C LYS A 41 5.95 8.11 19.84
N THR A 42 5.56 9.27 20.36
CA THR A 42 6.26 10.12 21.35
C THR A 42 6.76 9.48 22.66
N GLN A 43 6.70 8.16 22.83
CA GLN A 43 7.20 7.41 23.99
C GLN A 43 7.88 6.07 23.64
N THR A 44 7.93 5.67 22.36
CA THR A 44 8.52 4.38 21.94
C THR A 44 9.95 4.59 21.44
N LYS A 45 10.95 3.95 22.06
CA LYS A 45 12.36 3.96 21.58
C LYS A 45 12.60 3.08 20.34
N MET A 46 11.53 2.72 19.63
CA MET A 46 11.60 1.82 18.49
C MET A 46 10.84 2.44 17.33
N PRO A 47 11.53 2.84 16.25
CA PRO A 47 10.86 3.34 15.06
C PRO A 47 10.16 2.19 14.35
N CYS A 48 8.88 2.37 14.06
CA CYS A 48 8.07 1.37 13.38
C CYS A 48 7.39 1.99 12.16
N VAL A 49 7.38 1.26 11.05
CA VAL A 49 6.64 1.65 9.85
C VAL A 49 5.49 0.69 9.62
N ARG A 50 4.40 1.26 9.12
CA ARG A 50 3.28 0.50 8.57
C ARG A 50 3.41 0.47 7.06
N LEU A 51 3.18 -0.70 6.48
CA LEU A 51 3.16 -0.95 5.05
C LEU A 51 1.73 -1.33 4.66
N SER A 52 1.20 -0.77 3.58
CA SER A 52 -0.07 -1.19 2.98
C SER A 52 0.16 -1.51 1.51
N GLN A 53 -0.03 -2.77 1.13
CA GLN A 53 0.23 -3.28 -0.21
C GLN A 53 -1.09 -3.53 -0.93
N LEU A 54 -1.25 -2.94 -2.12
CA LEU A 54 -2.36 -3.25 -3.03
C LEU A 54 -1.86 -4.32 -3.99
N TYR A 55 -2.51 -5.48 -3.95
CA TYR A 55 -2.05 -6.66 -4.65
C TYR A 55 -3.11 -7.21 -5.60
N ASP A 56 -2.68 -7.56 -6.81
CA ASP A 56 -3.50 -8.33 -7.76
C ASP A 56 -3.29 -9.82 -7.50
N VAL A 57 -4.21 -10.41 -6.75
CA VAL A 57 -4.08 -11.80 -6.26
C VAL A 57 -4.02 -12.81 -7.40
N LYS A 58 -4.76 -12.57 -8.48
CA LYS A 58 -4.88 -13.52 -9.59
C LYS A 58 -3.71 -13.43 -10.58
N ASN A 59 -3.07 -12.26 -10.66
CA ASN A 59 -1.97 -12.03 -11.59
C ASN A 59 -0.60 -11.97 -10.89
N ASN A 60 -0.57 -12.11 -9.56
CA ASN A 60 0.63 -12.15 -8.73
C ASN A 60 1.51 -10.88 -8.87
N ILE A 61 0.87 -9.71 -8.86
CA ILE A 61 1.52 -8.40 -9.10
C ILE A 61 1.20 -7.42 -7.97
N THR A 62 2.23 -6.72 -7.49
CA THR A 62 2.05 -5.56 -6.61
C THR A 62 1.72 -4.32 -7.43
N LEU A 63 0.62 -3.66 -7.10
CA LEU A 63 0.10 -2.51 -7.82
C LEU A 63 0.50 -1.18 -7.18
N ASP A 64 0.51 -1.17 -5.85
CA ASP A 64 0.87 -0.02 -5.03
C ASP A 64 1.43 -0.53 -3.70
N LEU A 65 2.38 0.22 -3.15
CA LEU A 65 2.88 0.01 -1.80
C LEU A 65 2.97 1.37 -1.12
N GLN A 66 2.25 1.52 -0.01
CA GLN A 66 2.33 2.70 0.85
C GLN A 66 3.12 2.38 2.10
N VAL A 67 3.89 3.36 2.53
CA VAL A 67 4.71 3.32 3.75
C VAL A 67 4.37 4.56 4.55
N ASP A 68 4.04 4.38 5.82
CA ASP A 68 3.81 5.49 6.73
C ASP A 68 4.28 5.12 8.15
N SER A 69 4.32 6.10 9.04
CA SER A 69 4.58 5.89 10.45
C SER A 69 3.55 4.94 11.07
N TYR A 70 4.00 4.15 12.05
CA TYR A 70 3.12 3.31 12.86
C TYR A 70 1.97 4.09 13.53
N SER A 71 2.11 5.41 13.70
CA SER A 71 1.03 6.26 14.20
C SER A 71 -0.18 6.34 13.26
N THR A 72 -0.01 6.08 11.96
CA THR A 72 -1.09 6.07 11.00
C THR A 72 -1.92 4.78 11.11
N GLY A 73 -3.23 4.93 11.25
CA GLY A 73 -4.15 3.81 11.38
C GLY A 73 -4.38 3.06 10.07
N GLU A 74 -4.62 1.76 10.16
CA GLU A 74 -4.96 0.87 9.03
C GLU A 74 -6.10 1.41 8.15
N PRO A 75 -7.24 1.84 8.71
CA PRO A 75 -8.35 2.34 7.88
C PRO A 75 -7.95 3.58 7.08
N GLN A 76 -7.06 4.40 7.64
CA GLN A 76 -6.59 5.62 6.99
C GLN A 76 -5.65 5.29 5.83
N MET A 77 -4.76 4.32 5.99
CA MET A 77 -3.90 3.80 4.92
C MET A 77 -4.73 3.21 3.77
N ALA A 78 -5.70 2.34 4.09
CA ALA A 78 -6.58 1.74 3.10
C ALA A 78 -7.40 2.79 2.31
N LEU A 79 -7.91 3.83 3.00
CA LEU A 79 -8.63 4.93 2.34
C LEU A 79 -7.72 5.76 1.42
N GLN A 80 -6.50 6.08 1.86
CA GLN A 80 -5.52 6.78 1.03
C GLN A 80 -5.17 5.96 -0.22
N GLN A 81 -4.98 4.65 -0.08
CA GLN A 81 -4.75 3.70 -1.17
C GLN A 81 -5.90 3.66 -2.16
N ASN A 82 -7.13 3.55 -1.67
CA ASN A 82 -8.32 3.56 -2.52
C ASN A 82 -8.46 4.89 -3.29
N ASN A 83 -8.26 6.03 -2.62
CA ASN A 83 -8.35 7.35 -3.26
C ASN A 83 -7.28 7.55 -4.35
N ARG A 84 -6.05 7.06 -4.12
CA ARG A 84 -5.01 7.05 -5.16
C ARG A 84 -5.37 6.13 -6.32
N GLY A 85 -6.01 4.99 -6.04
CA GLY A 85 -6.59 4.11 -7.06
C GLY A 85 -7.65 4.81 -7.90
N GLN A 86 -8.64 5.45 -7.27
CA GLN A 86 -9.73 6.16 -7.96
C GLN A 86 -9.26 7.34 -8.81
N ASN A 87 -8.30 8.12 -8.32
CA ASN A 87 -7.73 9.24 -9.10
C ASN A 87 -6.90 8.75 -10.30
N LYS A 88 -6.36 7.53 -10.26
CA LYS A 88 -5.74 6.90 -11.44
C LYS A 88 -6.77 6.38 -12.45
N VAL A 89 -8.04 6.19 -12.06
CA VAL A 89 -9.14 5.70 -12.92
C VAL A 89 -9.91 6.85 -13.58
N LYS A 90 -9.91 8.06 -12.99
CA LYS A 90 -10.66 9.24 -13.50
C LYS A 90 -10.07 9.94 -14.73
N TYR A 91 -8.88 9.55 -15.18
CA TYR A 91 -8.25 10.06 -16.40
C TYR A 91 -8.36 9.07 -17.55
N TYR A 92 -9.56 8.52 -17.78
CA TYR A 92 -9.93 7.75 -18.97
C TYR A 92 -11.42 7.93 -19.25
#